data_AF-X0TSC4-F1
#
_entry.id   AF-X0TSC4-F1
#
_cell.length_a   1.000
_cell.length_b   1.000
_cell.length_c   1.000
_cell.angle_alpha   90.00
_cell.angle_beta   90.00
_cell.angle_gamma   90.00
#
_symmetry.space_group_name_H-M   'P 1'
#
loop_
_entity.id
_entity.type
_entity.pdbx_description
1 polymer ?
#
loop_
_entity_poly.entity_id
_entity_poly.type
_entity_poly.pdbx_seq_one_letter_code
_entity_poly.pdbx_strand_id
1 'polypeptide(L)'
;WEGVRYECPVIILCCGVSNDSTKRIIQHELLGGIKGTDSWGTGMIPLKSLGEPTRKAGVPDAYESVMVKSKHGWSKIWLMAYEQGWKKFQGVRFHFGWPDEEPPEDIWSQMLRGTISQKDSRMAMTMTPEEGMTKVVMGFMNELQDGQALVTATWEDAKHSEDNESHRKGDTHLTEEKKKQILGALPEWQREMRSKGIPLMGSGLVWPISEEDIKTDPVELKSWWPRVCGIDFGSDHPFAGVWLAWDRDLDIVYLYDCFRQRRKTISENATEIRKRDQWIPV
;
A
#
# COMPACT_ATOMS: atom_id res chain seq x y z
N TRP A 1 -9.08 4.14 26.87
CA TRP A 1 -8.62 3.43 25.66
C TRP A 1 -9.32 2.09 25.54
N GLU A 2 -10.11 1.90 24.48
CA GLU A 2 -10.85 0.66 24.22
C GLU A 2 -10.10 -0.32 23.30
N GLY A 3 -9.01 0.11 22.67
CA GLY A 3 -8.20 -0.75 21.81
C GLY A 3 -7.34 -1.76 22.58
N VAL A 4 -6.49 -2.48 21.83
CA VAL A 4 -5.64 -3.56 22.34
C VAL A 4 -4.77 -3.09 23.51
N ARG A 5 -4.71 -3.91 24.56
CA ARG A 5 -3.85 -3.72 25.73
C ARG A 5 -3.00 -4.98 25.92
N TYR A 6 -1.69 -4.79 26.00
CA TYR A 6 -0.76 -5.86 26.34
C TYR A 6 -0.52 -5.87 27.85
N GLU A 7 -0.66 -7.04 28.48
CA GLU A 7 -0.46 -7.20 29.93
C GLU A 7 0.99 -7.61 30.29
N CYS A 8 1.94 -7.30 29.41
CA CYS A 8 3.37 -7.58 29.55
C CYS A 8 4.22 -6.46 28.91
N PRO A 9 5.54 -6.39 29.20
CA PRO A 9 6.45 -5.58 28.39
C PRO A 9 6.46 -6.05 26.93
N VAL A 10 6.42 -5.09 26.01
CA VAL A 10 6.31 -5.39 24.57
C VAL A 10 7.54 -4.97 23.79
N ILE A 11 7.70 -5.63 22.64
CA ILE A 11 8.59 -5.19 21.57
C ILE A 11 7.70 -4.63 20.47
N ILE A 12 7.91 -3.36 20.16
CA ILE A 12 7.23 -2.64 19.09
C ILE A 12 8.26 -2.44 17.97
N LEU A 13 7.99 -2.95 16.79
CA LEU A 13 8.82 -2.76 15.61
C LEU A 13 8.21 -1.67 14.75
N CYS A 14 8.90 -0.56 14.53
CA CYS A 14 8.46 0.47 13.59
C CYS A 14 9.47 0.57 12.43
N CYS A 15 8.95 0.66 11.21
CA CYS A 15 9.75 0.60 9.99
C CYS A 15 9.29 1.65 9.00
N GLY A 16 10.23 2.38 8.39
CA GLY A 16 9.95 3.27 7.26
C GLY A 16 10.84 2.93 6.07
N VAL A 17 10.78 3.74 5.01
CA VAL A 17 11.49 3.50 3.74
C VAL A 17 13.02 3.50 3.92
N SER A 18 13.55 4.56 4.51
CA SER A 18 14.98 4.79 4.78
C SER A 18 15.22 5.14 6.24
N ASN A 19 16.45 4.99 6.74
CA ASN A 19 16.78 5.38 8.11
C ASN A 19 16.56 6.88 8.37
N ASP A 20 16.74 7.72 7.34
CA ASP A 20 16.44 9.15 7.46
C ASP A 20 14.94 9.41 7.56
N SER A 21 14.10 8.73 6.76
CA SER A 21 12.64 8.84 6.86
C SER A 21 12.11 8.31 8.19
N THR A 22 12.58 7.14 8.65
CA THR A 22 12.23 6.57 9.97
C THR A 22 12.59 7.55 11.09
N LYS A 23 13.76 8.20 11.02
CA LYS A 23 14.17 9.22 12.00
C LYS A 23 13.29 10.48 11.92
N ARG A 24 13.00 10.99 10.72
CA ARG A 24 12.28 12.25 10.53
C ARG A 24 10.79 12.15 10.81
N ILE A 25 10.20 11.00 10.53
CA ILE A 25 8.75 10.79 10.61
C ILE A 25 8.46 9.98 11.87
N ILE A 26 8.71 8.67 11.84
CA ILE A 26 8.32 7.74 12.90
C ILE A 26 8.94 8.12 14.25
N GLN A 27 10.26 8.32 14.31
CA GLN A 27 10.95 8.67 15.55
C GLN A 27 10.50 10.04 16.08
N HIS A 28 10.33 11.03 15.19
CA HIS A 28 9.86 12.35 15.58
C HIS A 28 8.43 12.31 16.12
N GLU A 29 7.51 11.61 15.44
CA GLU A 29 6.13 11.48 15.91
C GLU A 29 6.04 10.76 17.25
N LEU A 30 6.83 9.69 17.45
CA LEU A 30 6.83 8.94 18.70
C LEU A 30 7.47 9.70 19.87
N LEU A 31 8.59 10.38 19.62
CA LEU A 31 9.48 10.89 20.68
C LEU A 31 9.51 12.41 20.76
N GLY A 32 9.02 13.11 19.74
CA GLY A 32 9.27 14.54 19.51
C GLY A 32 10.69 14.76 19.00
N GLY A 33 11.55 15.25 19.88
CA GLY A 33 12.91 15.63 19.56
C GLY A 33 13.97 14.56 19.76
N ILE A 34 15.20 15.03 19.86
CA ILE A 34 16.38 14.24 20.22
C ILE A 34 16.54 14.30 21.74
N LYS A 35 16.92 13.20 22.38
CA LYS A 35 17.22 13.16 23.81
C LYS A 35 18.21 14.26 24.20
N GLY A 36 17.84 15.07 25.19
CA GLY A 36 18.61 16.22 25.67
C GLY A 36 18.16 17.56 25.08
N THR A 37 17.17 17.57 24.18
CA THR A 37 16.51 18.78 23.67
C THR A 37 15.19 19.04 24.39
N ASP A 38 14.70 20.28 24.35
CA ASP A 38 13.39 20.66 24.92
C ASP A 38 12.21 19.94 24.23
N SER A 39 12.41 19.53 22.97
CA SER A 39 11.44 18.73 22.21
C SER A 39 11.40 17.25 22.61
N TRP A 40 12.32 16.75 23.44
CA TRP A 40 12.30 15.34 23.85
C TRP A 40 11.07 15.02 24.72
N GLY A 41 10.27 14.04 24.29
CA GLY A 41 9.05 13.62 24.98
C GLY A 41 7.82 14.48 24.70
N THR A 42 7.85 15.32 23.65
CA THR A 42 6.68 16.06 23.16
C THR A 42 5.89 15.32 22.08
N GLY A 43 6.36 14.14 21.64
CA GLY A 43 5.65 13.28 20.70
C GLY A 43 4.53 12.47 21.36
N MET A 44 4.08 11.42 20.68
CA MET A 44 3.01 10.53 21.15
C MET A 44 3.33 9.84 22.48
N ILE A 45 4.62 9.59 22.76
CA ILE A 45 5.05 8.95 24.00
C ILE A 45 5.47 10.03 24.99
N PRO A 46 4.80 10.11 26.16
CA PRO A 46 5.09 11.17 27.13
C PRO A 46 6.48 11.01 27.73
N LEU A 47 7.16 12.13 27.98
CA LEU A 47 8.51 12.19 28.55
C LEU A 47 8.73 11.25 29.74
N LYS A 48 7.78 11.17 30.68
CA LYS A 48 7.86 10.31 31.88
C LYS A 48 7.96 8.82 31.59
N SER A 49 7.57 8.41 30.37
CA SER A 49 7.63 7.03 29.90
C SER A 49 8.87 6.75 29.05
N LEU A 50 9.62 7.77 28.62
CA LEU A 50 10.82 7.58 27.80
C LEU A 50 12.03 7.19 28.65
N GLY A 51 12.69 6.11 28.25
CA GLY A 51 13.95 5.62 28.82
C GLY A 51 15.14 5.94 27.93
N GLU A 52 16.23 5.20 28.15
CA GLU A 52 17.47 5.37 27.38
C GLU A 52 17.29 4.90 25.92
N PRO A 53 17.62 5.75 24.93
CA PRO A 53 17.69 5.33 23.54
C PRO A 53 19.08 4.79 23.19
N THR A 54 19.13 3.75 22.37
CA THR A 54 20.34 3.29 21.68
C THR A 54 20.49 4.06 20.38
N ARG A 55 21.62 4.75 20.19
CA ARG A 55 21.92 5.45 18.93
C ARG A 55 22.17 4.47 17.80
N LYS A 56 21.72 4.83 16.60
CA LYS A 56 22.01 4.09 15.38
C LYS A 56 23.40 4.46 14.88
N ALA A 57 24.24 3.46 14.61
CA ALA A 57 25.56 3.70 14.03
C ALA A 57 25.43 4.24 12.59
N GLY A 58 26.20 5.28 12.28
CA GLY A 58 26.33 5.83 10.91
C GLY A 58 25.21 6.76 10.46
N VAL A 59 24.16 6.99 11.27
CA VAL A 59 23.07 7.92 10.94
C VAL A 59 22.91 8.92 12.09
N PRO A 60 23.34 10.19 11.93
CA PRO A 60 23.22 11.20 12.97
C PRO A 60 21.79 11.32 13.50
N ASP A 61 21.68 11.39 14.83
CA ASP A 61 20.44 11.58 15.59
C ASP A 61 19.35 10.50 15.41
N ALA A 62 19.61 9.46 14.63
CA ALA A 62 18.75 8.30 14.54
C ALA A 62 18.97 7.38 15.74
N TYR A 63 17.87 6.83 16.25
CA TYR A 63 17.89 5.78 17.24
C TYR A 63 17.69 4.42 16.57
N GLU A 64 18.40 3.42 17.07
CA GLU A 64 18.14 2.03 16.75
C GLU A 64 16.99 1.51 17.62
N SER A 65 17.00 1.84 18.91
CA SER A 65 15.90 1.45 19.79
C SER A 65 15.69 2.46 20.92
N VAL A 66 14.49 2.48 21.48
CA VAL A 66 14.12 3.34 22.60
C VAL A 66 13.38 2.52 23.64
N MET A 67 13.80 2.61 24.90
CA MET A 67 13.10 1.97 26.00
C MET A 67 11.89 2.81 26.42
N VAL A 68 10.76 2.16 26.67
CA VAL A 68 9.51 2.82 27.06
C VAL A 68 8.93 2.14 28.30
N LYS A 69 8.68 2.92 29.35
CA LYS A 69 8.12 2.44 30.61
C LYS A 69 6.60 2.35 30.54
N SER A 70 6.07 1.19 30.89
CA SER A 70 4.64 0.94 31.09
C SER A 70 4.37 0.44 32.51
N LYS A 71 3.08 0.20 32.84
CA LYS A 71 2.68 -0.42 34.12
C LYS A 71 3.23 -1.85 34.30
N HIS A 72 3.64 -2.51 33.21
CA HIS A 72 4.16 -3.88 33.22
C HIS A 72 5.70 -3.97 33.17
N GLY A 73 6.40 -2.84 33.08
CA GLY A 73 7.86 -2.79 33.01
C GLY A 73 8.37 -2.07 31.77
N TRP A 74 9.58 -2.40 31.34
CA TRP A 74 10.28 -1.75 30.24
C TRP A 74 10.01 -2.44 28.91
N SER A 75 9.25 -1.78 28.04
CA SER A 75 9.04 -2.15 26.64
C SER A 75 10.16 -1.56 25.77
N LYS A 76 10.31 -2.06 24.56
CA LYS A 76 11.29 -1.57 23.59
C LYS A 76 10.62 -1.24 22.27
N ILE A 77 10.89 -0.04 21.76
CA ILE A 77 10.62 0.33 20.37
C ILE A 77 11.89 0.08 19.58
N TRP A 78 11.79 -0.68 18.51
CA TRP A 78 12.87 -0.95 17.57
C TRP A 78 12.57 -0.21 16.26
N LEU A 79 13.51 0.63 15.82
CA LEU A 79 13.40 1.43 14.61
C LEU A 79 14.26 0.81 13.50
N MET A 80 13.59 0.38 12.42
CA MET A 80 14.23 -0.21 11.24
C MET A 80 13.85 0.56 9.97
N ALA A 81 14.51 0.22 8.87
CA ALA A 81 14.22 0.80 7.57
C ALA A 81 14.26 -0.26 6.46
N TYR A 82 13.41 -0.12 5.45
CA TYR A 82 13.33 -1.07 4.35
C TYR A 82 14.61 -1.12 3.52
N GLU A 83 15.33 0.00 3.38
CA GLU A 83 16.63 0.07 2.72
C GLU A 83 17.69 -0.88 3.31
N GLN A 84 17.50 -1.37 4.53
CA GLN A 84 18.39 -2.34 5.17
C GLN A 84 18.31 -3.74 4.54
N GLY A 85 17.26 -3.99 3.73
CA GLY A 85 17.00 -5.23 3.02
C GLY A 85 16.37 -6.32 3.90
N TRP A 86 15.63 -7.22 3.25
CA TRP A 86 14.85 -8.29 3.91
C TRP A 86 15.66 -9.19 4.84
N LYS A 87 16.96 -9.38 4.58
CA LYS A 87 17.85 -10.18 5.44
C LYS A 87 17.93 -9.66 6.87
N LYS A 88 17.82 -8.35 7.06
CA LYS A 88 17.82 -7.74 8.40
C LYS A 88 16.50 -7.97 9.16
N PHE A 89 15.42 -8.28 8.44
CA PHE A 89 14.11 -8.59 9.02
C PHE A 89 13.97 -10.07 9.38
N GLN A 90 14.90 -10.93 8.97
CA GLN A 90 14.87 -12.34 9.32
C GLN A 90 15.01 -12.55 10.83
N GLY A 91 14.09 -13.31 11.42
CA GLY A 91 14.12 -13.65 12.84
C GLY A 91 13.74 -12.51 13.78
N VAL A 92 13.30 -11.36 13.25
CA VAL A 92 12.77 -10.26 14.07
C VAL A 92 11.47 -10.71 14.74
N ARG A 93 11.37 -10.46 16.05
CA ARG A 93 10.23 -10.83 16.89
C ARG A 93 9.63 -9.58 17.50
N PHE A 94 8.31 -9.45 17.43
CA PHE A 94 7.61 -8.29 17.97
C PHE A 94 6.19 -8.66 18.42
N HIS A 95 5.67 -7.85 19.34
CA HIS A 95 4.26 -7.90 19.76
C HIS A 95 3.41 -6.99 18.87
N PHE A 96 3.95 -5.83 18.49
CA PHE A 96 3.29 -4.90 17.57
C PHE A 96 4.25 -4.46 16.46
N GLY A 97 3.81 -4.57 15.21
CA GLY A 97 4.55 -4.09 14.05
C GLY A 97 3.85 -2.89 13.40
N TRP A 98 4.61 -1.84 13.12
CA TRP A 98 4.15 -0.66 12.38
C TRP A 98 5.07 -0.43 11.17
N PRO A 99 4.75 -1.05 10.02
CA PRO A 99 5.28 -0.62 8.74
C PRO A 99 4.59 0.68 8.29
N ASP A 100 5.37 1.73 8.16
CA ASP A 100 4.99 3.00 7.57
C ASP A 100 5.45 3.05 6.11
N GLU A 101 4.55 3.52 5.25
CA GLU A 101 4.55 3.28 3.81
C GLU A 101 4.46 1.80 3.43
N GLU A 102 4.37 1.52 2.13
CA GLU A 102 4.31 0.15 1.65
C GLU A 102 5.68 -0.55 1.78
N PRO A 103 5.80 -1.64 2.55
CA PRO A 103 7.02 -2.44 2.57
C PRO A 103 7.15 -3.27 1.28
N PRO A 104 8.37 -3.46 0.75
CA PRO A 104 8.63 -4.45 -0.28
C PRO A 104 8.12 -5.85 0.12
N GLU A 105 7.63 -6.63 -0.86
CA GLU A 105 6.99 -7.93 -0.64
C GLU A 105 7.84 -8.91 0.20
N ASP A 106 9.15 -8.92 -0.02
CA ASP A 106 10.08 -9.79 0.68
C ASP A 106 10.22 -9.41 2.17
N ILE A 107 10.23 -8.13 2.48
CA ILE A 107 10.20 -7.58 3.84
C ILE A 107 8.84 -7.84 4.49
N TRP A 108 7.74 -7.56 3.78
CA TRP A 108 6.38 -7.85 4.25
C TRP A 108 6.23 -9.30 4.68
N SER A 109 6.74 -10.23 3.86
CA SER A 109 6.74 -11.67 4.15
C SER A 109 7.54 -12.01 5.42
N GLN A 110 8.66 -11.34 5.70
CA GLN A 110 9.39 -11.52 6.97
C GLN A 110 8.64 -10.94 8.17
N MET A 111 8.04 -9.76 8.03
CA MET A 111 7.24 -9.14 9.09
C MET A 111 6.03 -10.00 9.46
N LEU A 112 5.32 -10.54 8.45
CA LEU A 112 4.25 -11.52 8.65
C LEU A 112 4.74 -12.76 9.43
N ARG A 113 5.93 -13.28 9.13
CA ARG A 113 6.52 -14.38 9.92
C ARG A 113 6.84 -13.96 11.36
N GLY A 114 7.22 -12.70 11.58
CA GLY A 114 7.49 -12.13 12.90
C GLY A 114 6.28 -12.15 13.84
N THR A 115 5.06 -12.08 13.31
CA THR A 115 3.83 -12.14 14.14
C THR A 115 3.58 -13.51 14.76
N ILE A 116 4.15 -14.58 14.20
CA ILE A 116 4.05 -15.94 14.77
C ILE A 116 4.79 -16.03 16.11
N SER A 117 5.75 -15.13 16.36
CA SER A 117 6.70 -15.25 17.46
C SER A 117 6.14 -14.94 18.84
N GLN A 118 5.03 -14.21 18.94
CA GLN A 118 4.38 -13.87 20.22
C GLN A 118 2.88 -14.10 20.14
N LYS A 119 2.28 -14.40 21.29
CA LYS A 119 0.84 -14.51 21.41
C LYS A 119 0.21 -13.13 21.21
N ASP A 120 -0.88 -13.08 20.45
CA ASP A 120 -1.64 -11.85 20.18
C ASP A 120 -0.83 -10.75 19.48
N SER A 121 0.20 -11.12 18.70
CA SER A 121 0.92 -10.17 17.86
C SER A 121 -0.01 -9.50 16.86
N ARG A 122 0.19 -8.19 16.65
CA ARG A 122 -0.57 -7.39 15.69
C ARG A 122 0.36 -6.62 14.78
N MET A 123 -0.15 -6.24 13.61
CA MET A 123 0.49 -5.26 12.74
C MET A 123 -0.53 -4.23 12.30
N ALA A 124 -0.10 -2.98 12.18
CA ALA A 124 -0.87 -1.90 11.58
C ALA A 124 0.01 -1.22 10.53
N MET A 125 -0.34 -1.37 9.26
CA MET A 125 0.36 -0.73 8.15
C MET A 125 -0.31 0.59 7.83
N THR A 126 0.47 1.67 7.74
CA THR A 126 0.02 2.97 7.25
C THR A 126 0.65 3.21 5.90
N MET A 127 -0.13 3.47 4.87
CA MET A 127 0.39 3.68 3.52
C MET A 127 -0.58 4.52 2.70
N THR A 128 -0.02 5.28 1.77
CA THR A 128 -0.77 5.74 0.59
C THR A 128 -0.44 4.76 -0.55
N PRO A 129 -1.43 4.25 -1.31
CA PRO A 129 -1.20 3.25 -2.35
C PRO A 129 -0.58 3.88 -3.63
N GLU A 130 0.57 4.53 -3.47
CA GLU A 130 1.26 5.32 -4.51
C GLU A 130 1.74 4.49 -5.69
N GLU A 131 2.05 3.21 -5.44
CA GLU A 131 2.51 2.26 -6.45
C GLU A 131 1.33 1.51 -7.13
N GLY A 132 0.08 1.86 -6.79
CA GLY A 132 -1.12 1.24 -7.33
C GLY A 132 -1.40 -0.13 -6.72
N MET A 133 -1.84 -1.09 -7.54
CA MET A 133 -2.22 -2.43 -7.12
C MET A 133 -1.01 -3.37 -6.99
N THR A 134 -0.18 -3.13 -5.99
CA THR A 134 0.90 -4.05 -5.61
C THR A 134 0.34 -5.35 -5.03
N LYS A 135 1.20 -6.37 -4.86
CA LYS A 135 0.76 -7.63 -4.23
C LYS A 135 0.28 -7.45 -2.79
N VAL A 136 0.89 -6.54 -2.04
CA VAL A 136 0.49 -6.24 -0.66
C VAL A 136 -0.90 -5.58 -0.67
N VAL A 137 -1.11 -4.55 -1.50
CA VAL A 137 -2.40 -3.87 -1.65
C VAL A 137 -3.49 -4.82 -2.16
N MET A 138 -3.21 -5.60 -3.20
CA MET A 138 -4.13 -6.60 -3.76
C MET A 138 -4.58 -7.61 -2.71
N GLY A 139 -3.67 -8.07 -1.84
CA GLY A 139 -3.99 -9.00 -0.77
C GLY A 139 -5.04 -8.45 0.18
N PHE A 140 -4.94 -7.17 0.57
CA PHE A 140 -5.92 -6.54 1.46
C PHE A 140 -7.23 -6.14 0.75
N MET A 141 -7.19 -5.75 -0.52
CA MET A 141 -8.40 -5.30 -1.24
C MET A 141 -9.25 -6.45 -1.78
N ASN A 142 -8.62 -7.47 -2.36
CA ASN A 142 -9.32 -8.52 -3.12
C ASN A 142 -9.40 -9.84 -2.35
N GLU A 143 -8.46 -10.08 -1.44
CA GLU A 143 -8.27 -11.37 -0.76
C GLU A 143 -8.13 -11.20 0.75
N LEU A 144 -8.92 -10.30 1.34
CA LEU A 144 -8.86 -10.01 2.77
C LEU A 144 -9.13 -11.29 3.58
N GLN A 145 -8.17 -11.68 4.42
CA GLN A 145 -8.23 -12.89 5.23
C GLN A 145 -8.81 -12.64 6.63
N ASP A 146 -9.25 -13.70 7.31
CA ASP A 146 -9.71 -13.62 8.70
C ASP A 146 -8.65 -12.99 9.61
N GLY A 147 -9.08 -12.02 10.43
CA GLY A 147 -8.20 -11.28 11.34
C GLY A 147 -7.44 -10.12 10.70
N GLN A 148 -7.65 -9.85 9.40
CA GLN A 148 -7.19 -8.64 8.73
C GLN A 148 -8.32 -7.60 8.66
N ALA A 149 -7.94 -6.33 8.56
CA ALA A 149 -8.85 -5.23 8.30
C ALA A 149 -8.18 -4.24 7.35
N LEU A 150 -8.95 -3.72 6.42
CA LEU A 150 -8.58 -2.58 5.58
C LEU A 150 -9.42 -1.38 6.03
N VAL A 151 -8.78 -0.33 6.49
CA VAL A 151 -9.44 0.92 6.90
C VAL A 151 -8.95 2.02 5.97
N THR A 152 -9.87 2.57 5.18
CA THR A 152 -9.58 3.69 4.29
C THR A 152 -9.70 5.00 5.05
N ALA A 153 -8.65 5.82 4.99
CA ALA A 153 -8.65 7.18 5.49
C ALA A 153 -8.62 8.16 4.31
N THR A 154 -9.48 9.17 4.35
CA THR A 154 -9.63 10.20 3.33
C THR A 154 -9.29 11.57 3.91
N TRP A 155 -9.19 12.56 3.04
CA TRP A 155 -9.07 13.97 3.45
C TRP A 155 -10.23 14.45 4.34
N GLU A 156 -11.40 13.82 4.25
CA GLU A 156 -12.54 14.13 5.11
C GLU A 156 -12.39 13.59 6.55
N ASP A 157 -11.50 12.62 6.75
CA ASP A 157 -11.22 12.02 8.06
C ASP A 157 -10.15 12.79 8.84
N ALA A 158 -9.45 13.72 8.19
CA ALA A 158 -8.46 14.61 8.79
C ALA A 158 -9.11 15.74 9.63
N LYS A 159 -10.03 15.38 10.53
CA LYS A 159 -10.69 16.28 11.48
C LYS A 159 -9.92 16.27 12.80
N HIS A 160 -9.36 17.42 13.20
CA HIS A 160 -8.82 17.57 14.56
C HIS A 160 -9.97 17.80 15.56
N SER A 161 -9.95 17.06 16.67
CA SER A 161 -10.99 17.10 17.72
C SER A 161 -10.99 18.42 18.52
N GLU A 162 -12.14 18.72 19.12
CA GLU A 162 -12.47 20.01 19.73
C GLU A 162 -11.91 20.27 21.14
N ASP A 163 -11.35 19.27 21.81
CA ASP A 163 -11.05 19.35 23.24
C ASP A 163 -9.57 19.63 23.52
N ASN A 164 -9.29 20.90 23.79
CA ASN A 164 -7.94 21.37 24.04
C ASN A 164 -7.59 21.50 25.52
N GLU A 165 -7.64 20.39 26.23
CA GLU A 165 -6.55 20.08 27.16
C GLU A 165 -5.45 19.25 26.47
N SER A 166 -5.71 18.73 25.25
CA SER A 166 -4.72 18.18 24.33
C SER A 166 -5.17 18.34 22.86
N HIS A 167 -4.61 19.33 22.16
CA HIS A 167 -4.81 19.70 20.75
C HIS A 167 -6.25 20.12 20.29
N ARG A 168 -6.35 21.38 19.82
CA ARG A 168 -7.52 22.27 19.74
C ARG A 168 -8.34 22.08 18.46
N LYS A 169 -9.66 22.12 18.64
CA LYS A 169 -10.78 22.50 17.76
C LYS A 169 -10.47 23.29 16.50
N GLY A 170 -10.97 22.79 15.36
CA GLY A 170 -11.81 23.64 14.48
C GLY A 170 -11.31 23.94 13.07
N ASP A 171 -10.02 23.77 12.79
CA ASP A 171 -9.49 23.88 11.44
C ASP A 171 -8.68 22.63 11.14
N THR A 172 -9.17 21.82 10.21
CA THR A 172 -8.26 20.91 9.51
C THR A 172 -7.19 21.76 8.84
N HIS A 173 -5.93 21.33 8.90
CA HIS A 173 -4.86 22.00 8.14
C HIS A 173 -5.14 21.97 6.62
N LEU A 174 -6.14 21.19 6.21
CA LEU A 174 -6.62 20.95 4.86
C LEU A 174 -7.96 21.66 4.59
N THR A 175 -7.94 22.99 4.53
CA THR A 175 -9.11 23.82 4.16
C THR A 175 -9.58 23.51 2.73
N GLU A 176 -10.85 23.81 2.40
CA GLU A 176 -11.39 23.62 1.04
C GLU A 176 -10.56 24.36 -0.03
N GLU A 177 -10.05 25.54 0.28
CA GLU A 177 -9.14 26.29 -0.60
C GLU A 177 -7.84 25.53 -0.84
N LYS A 178 -7.23 24.97 0.21
CA LYS A 178 -6.03 24.12 0.08
C LYS A 178 -6.32 22.83 -0.67
N LYS A 179 -7.45 22.18 -0.41
CA LYS A 179 -7.88 20.98 -1.16
C LYS A 179 -7.93 21.28 -2.65
N LYS A 180 -8.59 22.38 -3.04
CA LYS A 180 -8.70 22.81 -4.43
C LYS A 180 -7.34 23.15 -5.04
N GLN A 181 -6.47 23.85 -4.29
CA GLN A 181 -5.13 24.20 -4.75
C GLN A 181 -4.27 22.96 -5.01
N ILE A 182 -4.26 22.01 -4.06
CA ILE A 182 -3.48 20.76 -4.17
C ILE A 182 -4.03 19.90 -5.32
N LEU A 183 -5.36 19.71 -5.41
CA LEU A 183 -5.97 18.94 -6.50
C LEU A 183 -5.72 19.55 -7.87
N GLY A 184 -5.72 20.88 -7.98
CA GLY A 184 -5.40 21.58 -9.23
C GLY A 184 -3.94 21.40 -9.67
N ALA A 185 -3.01 21.24 -8.72
CA ALA A 185 -1.60 21.00 -9.00
C ALA A 185 -1.27 19.52 -9.26
N LEU A 186 -2.06 18.59 -8.71
CA LEU A 186 -1.87 17.16 -8.91
C LEU A 186 -2.31 16.72 -10.31
N PRO A 187 -1.54 15.80 -10.96
CA PRO A 187 -2.01 15.09 -12.14
C PRO A 187 -3.34 14.40 -11.84
N GLU A 188 -4.26 14.43 -12.80
CA GLU A 188 -5.63 13.95 -12.63
C GLU A 188 -5.71 12.52 -12.10
N TRP A 189 -4.87 11.64 -12.64
CA TRP A 189 -4.76 10.24 -12.23
C TRP A 189 -4.27 10.04 -10.77
N GLN A 190 -3.62 11.02 -10.14
CA GLN A 190 -3.19 10.92 -8.74
C GLN A 190 -4.24 11.43 -7.75
N ARG A 191 -5.23 12.19 -8.21
CA ARG A 191 -6.15 12.93 -7.34
C ARG A 191 -6.95 12.01 -6.44
N GLU A 192 -7.53 10.94 -6.97
CA GLU A 192 -8.36 10.01 -6.19
C GLU A 192 -7.53 9.25 -5.16
N MET A 193 -6.36 8.76 -5.55
CA MET A 193 -5.42 8.09 -4.67
C MET A 193 -4.98 8.99 -3.50
N ARG A 194 -4.60 10.25 -3.80
CA ARG A 194 -4.11 11.20 -2.80
C ARG A 194 -5.19 11.75 -1.87
N SER A 195 -6.44 11.87 -2.35
CA SER A 195 -7.54 12.47 -1.58
C SER A 195 -8.46 11.47 -0.89
N LYS A 196 -8.74 10.33 -1.54
CA LYS A 196 -9.68 9.30 -1.08
C LYS A 196 -8.99 8.00 -0.66
N GLY A 197 -7.69 7.87 -0.85
CA GLY A 197 -6.97 6.62 -0.55
C GLY A 197 -7.40 5.44 -1.43
N ILE A 198 -7.99 5.70 -2.59
CA ILE A 198 -8.42 4.67 -3.55
C ILE A 198 -7.20 4.27 -4.40
N PRO A 199 -6.71 3.02 -4.31
CA PRO A 199 -5.61 2.58 -5.15
C PRO A 199 -5.99 2.66 -6.62
N LEU A 200 -5.04 3.03 -7.46
CA LEU A 200 -5.25 3.02 -8.90
C LEU A 200 -5.44 1.57 -9.36
N MET A 201 -6.68 1.22 -9.71
CA MET A 201 -6.98 -0.04 -10.40
C MET A 201 -6.34 0.01 -11.78
N GLY A 202 -5.17 -0.59 -11.89
CA GLY A 202 -4.34 -0.51 -13.08
C GLY A 202 -2.95 -0.05 -12.69
N SER A 203 -2.05 -1.03 -12.56
CA SER A 203 -0.59 -0.86 -12.53
C SER A 203 -0.14 0.35 -13.33
N GLY A 204 0.83 1.11 -12.80
CA GLY A 204 1.46 2.28 -13.43
C GLY A 204 1.21 2.35 -14.93
N LEU A 205 0.39 3.32 -15.33
CA LEU A 205 0.00 3.50 -16.72
C LEU A 205 1.25 3.69 -17.57
N VAL A 206 1.67 2.62 -18.25
CA VAL A 206 2.45 2.75 -19.49
C VAL A 206 1.63 3.61 -20.49
N TRP A 207 0.30 3.57 -20.38
CA TRP A 207 -0.63 4.24 -21.29
C TRP A 207 -1.52 5.25 -20.56
N PRO A 208 -1.30 6.56 -20.66
CA PRO A 208 -2.03 7.59 -19.92
C PRO A 208 -3.43 7.87 -20.52
N ILE A 209 -4.21 6.84 -20.81
CA ILE A 209 -5.53 6.93 -21.44
C ILE A 209 -6.54 6.27 -20.51
N SER A 210 -7.64 6.97 -20.20
CA SER A 210 -8.68 6.42 -19.33
C SER A 210 -9.48 5.34 -20.08
N GLU A 211 -10.05 4.37 -19.35
CA GLU A 211 -10.93 3.37 -19.97
C GLU A 211 -12.16 4.05 -20.62
N GLU A 212 -12.67 5.11 -20.01
CA GLU A 212 -13.82 5.88 -20.51
C GLU A 212 -13.54 6.50 -21.89
N ASP A 213 -12.29 6.91 -22.16
CA ASP A 213 -11.91 7.51 -23.45
C ASP A 213 -11.84 6.49 -24.60
N ILE A 214 -11.70 5.19 -24.29
CA ILE A 214 -11.51 4.12 -25.28
C ILE A 214 -12.67 3.12 -25.35
N LYS A 215 -13.62 3.23 -24.42
CA LYS A 215 -14.79 2.34 -24.36
C LYS A 215 -15.89 2.89 -25.25
N THR A 216 -16.53 2.00 -25.99
CA THR A 216 -17.68 2.31 -26.83
C THR A 216 -18.79 1.30 -26.58
N ASP A 217 -20.02 1.70 -26.87
CA ASP A 217 -21.13 0.75 -26.97
C ASP A 217 -20.82 -0.32 -28.03
N PRO A 218 -21.37 -1.54 -27.89
CA PRO A 218 -21.16 -2.61 -28.86
C PRO A 218 -21.47 -2.18 -30.29
N VAL A 219 -20.48 -2.30 -31.18
CA VAL A 219 -20.61 -2.00 -32.60
C VAL A 219 -20.92 -3.26 -33.41
N GLU A 220 -21.70 -3.11 -34.47
CA GLU A 220 -21.96 -4.21 -35.40
C GLU A 220 -20.74 -4.47 -36.29
N LEU A 221 -20.02 -5.55 -36.00
CA LEU A 221 -18.82 -5.93 -36.74
C LEU A 221 -19.17 -6.37 -38.17
N LYS A 222 -18.57 -5.71 -39.16
CA LYS A 222 -18.76 -6.07 -40.57
C LYS A 222 -17.96 -7.32 -40.93
N SER A 223 -18.47 -8.10 -41.88
CA SER A 223 -17.86 -9.37 -42.28
C SER A 223 -16.54 -9.21 -43.04
N TRP A 224 -16.33 -8.07 -43.71
CA TRP A 224 -15.13 -7.75 -44.50
C TRP A 224 -14.02 -7.06 -43.70
N TRP A 225 -14.24 -6.80 -42.41
CA TRP A 225 -13.21 -6.24 -41.53
C TRP A 225 -12.15 -7.30 -41.22
N PRO A 226 -10.86 -7.00 -41.42
CA PRO A 226 -9.78 -7.87 -40.98
C PRO A 226 -9.88 -8.11 -39.47
N ARG A 227 -9.56 -9.32 -39.05
CA ARG A 227 -9.55 -9.72 -37.64
C ARG A 227 -8.24 -10.37 -37.27
N VAL A 228 -7.86 -10.25 -36.01
CA VAL A 228 -6.72 -10.96 -35.43
C VAL A 228 -7.01 -11.32 -33.98
N CYS A 229 -6.44 -12.43 -33.53
CA CYS A 229 -6.43 -12.84 -32.14
C CYS A 229 -5.04 -12.61 -31.55
N GLY A 230 -4.92 -11.71 -30.57
CA GLY A 230 -3.70 -11.57 -29.78
C GLY A 230 -3.73 -12.55 -28.61
N ILE A 231 -2.64 -13.26 -28.35
CA ILE A 231 -2.54 -14.21 -27.23
C ILE A 231 -1.35 -13.91 -26.32
N ASP A 232 -1.54 -14.18 -25.03
CA ASP A 232 -0.49 -14.20 -24.02
C ASP A 232 -0.47 -15.57 -23.33
N PHE A 233 0.66 -16.27 -23.44
CA PHE A 233 0.82 -17.63 -22.94
C PHE A 233 1.08 -17.63 -21.44
N GLY A 234 0.18 -18.22 -20.67
CA GLY A 234 0.33 -18.34 -19.22
C GLY A 234 0.05 -19.75 -18.69
N SER A 235 0.96 -20.27 -17.87
CA SER A 235 0.74 -21.47 -17.04
C SER A 235 0.50 -21.09 -15.57
N ASP A 236 1.44 -20.34 -14.97
CA ASP A 236 1.36 -19.86 -13.58
C ASP A 236 0.54 -18.56 -13.46
N HIS A 237 0.72 -17.65 -14.41
CA HIS A 237 -0.19 -16.53 -14.67
C HIS A 237 -1.28 -16.94 -15.67
N PRO A 238 -2.45 -16.28 -15.69
CA PRO A 238 -3.53 -16.65 -16.60
C PRO A 238 -3.10 -16.57 -18.07
N PHE A 239 -3.60 -17.50 -18.87
CA PHE A 239 -3.65 -17.35 -20.32
C PHE A 239 -4.65 -16.25 -20.68
N ALA A 240 -4.31 -15.42 -21.67
CA ALA A 240 -5.20 -14.41 -22.23
C ALA A 240 -5.29 -14.53 -23.76
N GLY A 241 -6.50 -14.35 -24.29
CA GLY A 241 -6.76 -14.16 -25.71
C GLY A 241 -7.66 -12.96 -25.92
N VAL A 242 -7.34 -12.10 -26.88
CA VAL A 242 -8.14 -10.92 -27.23
C VAL A 242 -8.40 -10.92 -28.72
N TRP A 243 -9.64 -10.64 -29.12
CA TRP A 243 -10.02 -10.57 -30.52
C TRP A 243 -10.27 -9.14 -30.94
N LEU A 244 -9.59 -8.77 -32.02
CA LEU A 244 -9.60 -7.44 -32.59
C LEU A 244 -10.21 -7.48 -33.99
N ALA A 245 -10.99 -6.45 -34.32
CA ALA A 245 -11.49 -6.19 -35.66
C ALA A 245 -11.09 -4.78 -36.10
N TRP A 246 -10.57 -4.63 -37.31
CA TRP A 246 -10.12 -3.34 -37.84
C TRP A 246 -11.10 -2.78 -38.86
N ASP A 247 -11.74 -1.67 -38.50
CA ASP A 247 -12.45 -0.82 -39.44
C ASP A 247 -11.44 0.00 -40.23
N ARG A 248 -11.20 -0.40 -41.48
CA ARG A 248 -10.24 0.25 -42.37
C ARG A 248 -10.73 1.60 -42.91
N ASP A 249 -12.05 1.84 -42.88
CA ASP A 249 -12.64 3.07 -43.42
C ASP A 249 -12.45 4.23 -42.41
N LEU A 250 -12.61 3.93 -41.11
CA LEU A 250 -12.44 4.89 -40.02
C LEU A 250 -11.07 4.80 -39.33
N ASP A 251 -10.27 3.80 -39.68
CA ASP A 251 -9.00 3.45 -39.04
C ASP A 251 -9.14 3.20 -37.52
N ILE A 252 -10.14 2.41 -37.14
CA ILE A 252 -10.43 2.09 -35.73
C ILE A 252 -10.29 0.58 -35.50
N VAL A 253 -9.53 0.20 -34.48
CA VAL A 253 -9.41 -1.19 -34.04
C VAL A 253 -10.30 -1.42 -32.83
N TYR A 254 -11.30 -2.27 -32.99
CA TYR A 254 -12.24 -2.65 -31.95
C TYR A 254 -11.78 -3.94 -31.27
N LEU A 255 -11.59 -3.90 -29.96
CA LEU A 255 -11.53 -5.10 -29.12
C LEU A 255 -12.96 -5.54 -28.82
N TYR A 256 -13.36 -6.69 -29.36
CA TYR A 256 -14.75 -7.14 -29.29
C TYR A 256 -14.99 -8.39 -28.45
N ASP A 257 -13.94 -9.18 -28.17
CA ASP A 257 -14.04 -10.35 -27.31
C ASP A 257 -12.72 -10.55 -26.56
N CYS A 258 -12.81 -11.11 -25.35
CA CYS A 258 -11.66 -11.43 -24.52
C CYS A 258 -11.89 -12.74 -23.77
N PHE A 259 -10.81 -13.50 -23.59
CA PHE A 259 -10.80 -14.73 -22.84
C PHE A 259 -9.62 -14.70 -21.87
N ARG A 260 -9.90 -15.01 -20.60
CA ARG A 260 -8.89 -15.11 -19.54
C ARG A 260 -9.13 -16.36 -18.73
N GLN A 261 -8.10 -17.20 -18.58
CA GLN A 261 -8.22 -18.38 -17.73
C GLN A 261 -6.89 -18.83 -17.13
N ARG A 262 -6.93 -19.31 -15.88
CA ARG A 262 -5.74 -19.80 -15.16
C ARG A 262 -5.74 -21.34 -15.10
N ARG A 263 -4.55 -21.95 -15.06
CA ARG A 263 -4.34 -23.40 -14.82
C ARG A 263 -5.02 -24.35 -15.83
N LYS A 264 -5.27 -23.91 -17.06
CA LYS A 264 -5.67 -24.79 -18.17
C LYS A 264 -4.43 -25.27 -18.94
N THR A 265 -4.51 -26.47 -19.49
CA THR A 265 -3.51 -27.00 -20.41
C THR A 265 -3.57 -26.24 -21.75
N ILE A 266 -2.46 -26.28 -22.51
CA ILE A 266 -2.37 -25.67 -23.84
C ILE A 266 -3.49 -26.18 -24.76
N SER A 267 -3.81 -27.47 -24.70
CA SER A 267 -4.87 -28.10 -25.51
C SER A 267 -6.25 -27.53 -25.17
N GLU A 268 -6.53 -27.28 -23.89
CA GLU A 268 -7.81 -26.69 -23.48
C GLU A 268 -7.90 -25.22 -23.89
N ASN A 269 -6.82 -24.44 -23.79
CA ASN A 269 -6.80 -23.06 -24.26
C ASN A 269 -6.97 -22.97 -25.78
N ALA A 270 -6.30 -23.83 -26.55
CA ALA A 270 -6.49 -23.93 -28.00
C ALA A 270 -7.94 -24.27 -28.36
N THR A 271 -8.59 -25.13 -27.57
CA THR A 271 -10.02 -25.47 -27.74
C THR A 271 -10.90 -24.24 -27.56
N GLU A 272 -10.62 -23.40 -26.55
CA GLU A 272 -11.37 -22.16 -26.31
C GLU A 272 -11.21 -21.12 -27.43
N ILE A 273 -10.00 -21.02 -28.01
CA ILE A 273 -9.75 -20.14 -29.17
C ILE A 273 -10.56 -20.61 -30.38
N ARG A 274 -10.58 -21.93 -30.63
CA ARG A 274 -11.32 -22.54 -31.76
C ARG A 274 -12.85 -22.44 -31.66
N LYS A 275 -13.40 -22.01 -30.53
CA LYS A 275 -14.83 -21.67 -30.41
C LYS A 275 -15.19 -20.42 -31.22
N ARG A 276 -14.20 -19.58 -31.54
CA ARG A 276 -14.35 -18.44 -32.44
C ARG A 276 -14.11 -18.87 -33.89
N ASP A 277 -14.37 -17.96 -34.80
CA ASP A 277 -14.16 -18.16 -36.23
C ASP A 277 -12.72 -18.61 -36.55
N GLN A 278 -12.58 -19.81 -37.11
CA GLN A 278 -11.28 -20.43 -37.36
C GLN A 278 -10.48 -19.78 -38.49
N TRP A 279 -11.09 -18.89 -39.27
CA TRP A 279 -10.40 -18.11 -40.29
C TRP A 279 -9.59 -16.95 -39.69
N ILE A 280 -9.83 -16.58 -38.43
CA ILE A 280 -9.12 -15.49 -37.76
C ILE A 280 -7.70 -15.95 -37.43
N PRO A 281 -6.65 -15.24 -37.90
CA PRO A 281 -5.27 -15.54 -37.55
C PRO A 281 -5.01 -15.31 -36.06
N VAL A 282 -4.18 -16.17 -35.47
CA VAL A 282 -3.68 -16.11 -34.08
C VAL A 282 -2.17 -15.95 -34.12
#